data_AF-A0A4R8II35-F1
#
_entry.id   AF-A0A4R8II35-F1
#
_cell.length_a   1.000
_cell.length_b   1.000
_cell.length_c   1.000
_cell.angle_alpha   90.00
_cell.angle_beta   90.00
_cell.angle_gamma   90.00
#
_symmetry.space_group_name_H-M   'P 1'
#
loop_
_entity.id
_entity.type
_entity.pdbx_description
1 polymer ?
#
loop_
_entity_poly.entity_id
_entity_poly.type
_entity_poly.pdbx_seq_one_letter_code
_entity_poly.pdbx_strand_id
1 'polypeptide(L)'
;MIYQHNGLAVNLYSLKVIRIEKTEEGGYLVFEFDNAIIAVLKDETDELLDGSYRNEPFSQYYEDIGALEADFKIWVDAWNEAVVS
;
A
#
# COMPACT_ATOMS: atom_id res chain seq x y z
N MET A 1 8.53 7.82 -4.09
CA MET A 1 9.61 8.53 -3.36
C MET A 1 10.73 7.53 -3.12
N ILE A 2 11.98 7.83 -3.49
CA ILE A 2 13.08 6.89 -3.29
C ILE A 2 13.64 7.04 -1.87
N TYR A 3 13.57 5.98 -1.06
CA TYR A 3 14.29 5.87 0.20
C TYR A 3 15.62 5.19 -0.03
N GLN A 4 16.68 5.74 0.56
CA GLN A 4 18.03 5.19 0.48
C GLN A 4 18.58 4.96 1.88
N HIS A 5 18.99 3.73 2.19
CA HIS A 5 19.63 3.37 3.45
C HIS A 5 20.49 2.12 3.30
N ASN A 6 21.70 2.10 3.89
CA ASN A 6 22.61 0.94 3.91
C ASN A 6 22.83 0.24 2.54
N GLY A 7 22.93 1.00 1.44
CA GLY A 7 23.14 0.45 0.09
C GLY A 7 21.86 -0.03 -0.60
N LEU A 8 20.70 0.10 0.04
CA LEU A 8 19.39 -0.11 -0.57
C LEU A 8 18.86 1.22 -1.10
N ALA A 9 18.30 1.18 -2.30
CA ALA A 9 17.46 2.25 -2.83
C ALA A 9 16.13 1.61 -3.25
N VAL A 10 15.04 2.01 -2.61
CA VAL A 10 13.70 1.47 -2.88
C VAL A 10 12.71 2.60 -3.10
N ASN A 11 11.83 2.42 -4.07
CA ASN A 11 10.70 3.32 -4.24
C ASN A 11 9.65 2.97 -3.20
N LEU A 12 9.61 3.74 -2.11
CA LEU A 12 8.62 3.54 -1.06
C LEU A 12 7.24 3.99 -1.55
N TYR A 13 6.24 3.16 -1.27
CA TYR A 13 4.82 3.45 -1.42
C TYR A 13 4.37 3.91 -2.81
N SER A 14 4.85 3.28 -3.89
CA SER A 14 4.10 3.39 -5.16
C SER A 14 2.80 2.61 -5.01
N LEU A 15 1.68 3.36 -5.03
CA LEU A 15 0.36 2.76 -5.16
C LEU A 15 0.32 2.04 -6.50
N LYS A 16 -0.02 0.75 -6.46
CA LYS A 16 -0.02 -0.16 -7.60
C LYS A 16 -1.44 -0.40 -8.10
N VAL A 17 -2.38 -0.58 -7.16
CA VAL A 17 -3.79 -0.87 -7.46
C VAL A 17 -4.67 -0.27 -6.38
N ILE A 18 -5.80 0.30 -6.80
CA ILE A 18 -6.97 0.54 -5.95
C ILE A 18 -8.08 -0.36 -6.50
N ARG A 19 -8.75 -1.14 -5.65
CA ARG A 19 -9.87 -2.02 -6.07
C ARG A 19 -10.94 -2.11 -5.00
N ILE A 20 -12.15 -2.45 -5.43
CA ILE A 20 -13.28 -2.76 -4.55
C ILE A 20 -13.47 -4.28 -4.48
N GLU A 21 -13.68 -4.82 -3.29
CA GLU A 21 -14.21 -6.18 -3.07
C GLU A 21 -15.59 -6.11 -2.42
N LYS A 22 -16.64 -6.49 -3.14
CA LYS A 22 -18.00 -6.49 -2.59
C LYS A 22 -18.28 -7.80 -1.84
N THR A 23 -19.00 -7.72 -0.74
CA THR A 23 -19.50 -8.84 0.07
C THR A 23 -21.02 -8.73 0.23
N GLU A 24 -21.65 -9.73 0.85
CA GLU A 24 -23.10 -9.68 1.13
C GLU A 24 -23.47 -8.59 2.15
N GLU A 25 -22.55 -8.24 3.03
CA GLU A 25 -22.77 -7.30 4.14
C GLU A 25 -22.22 -5.88 3.87
N GLY A 26 -21.53 -5.69 2.74
CA GLY A 26 -20.84 -4.44 2.42
C GLY A 26 -19.70 -4.65 1.43
N GLY A 27 -18.54 -4.08 1.70
CA GLY A 27 -17.35 -4.32 0.89
C GLY A 27 -16.09 -3.64 1.40
N TYR A 28 -14.97 -3.94 0.73
CA TYR A 28 -13.65 -3.43 1.07
C TYR A 28 -13.12 -2.55 -0.05
N LEU A 29 -12.59 -1.39 0.32
CA LEU A 29 -11.69 -0.61 -0.51
C LEU A 29 -10.26 -1.09 -0.23
N VAL A 30 -9.56 -1.57 -1.25
CA VAL A 30 -8.26 -2.23 -1.12
C VAL A 30 -7.20 -1.49 -1.91
N PHE A 31 -6.08 -1.19 -1.26
CA PHE A 31 -4.91 -0.53 -1.81
C PHE A 31 -3.72 -1.50 -1.80
N GLU A 32 -3.13 -1.75 -2.97
CA GLU A 32 -1.87 -2.51 -3.08
C GLU A 32 -0.72 -1.56 -3.34
N PHE A 33 0.39 -1.74 -2.61
CA PHE A 33 1.61 -0.92 -2.75
C PHE A 33 2.80 -1.78 -3.16
N ASP A 34 3.76 -1.23 -3.89
CA ASP A 34 4.88 -2.02 -4.42
C ASP A 34 6.00 -2.35 -3.42
N ASN A 35 6.11 -1.71 -2.25
CA ASN A 35 7.23 -1.93 -1.32
C ASN A 35 6.94 -1.53 0.15
N ALA A 36 7.45 -2.33 1.10
CA ALA A 36 7.68 -1.96 2.49
C ALA A 36 9.11 -2.34 2.93
N ILE A 37 9.77 -1.48 3.71
CA ILE A 37 11.06 -1.79 4.36
C ILE A 37 10.77 -2.29 5.76
N ILE A 38 11.35 -3.43 6.12
CA ILE A 38 11.34 -3.94 7.48
C ILE A 38 12.77 -4.12 7.97
N ALA A 39 13.00 -3.81 9.25
CA ALA A 39 14.26 -4.11 9.91
C ALA A 39 14.23 -5.56 10.39
N VAL A 40 15.12 -6.40 9.88
CA VAL A 40 15.26 -7.81 10.25
C VAL A 40 16.51 -7.98 11.10
N LEU A 41 16.38 -8.64 12.25
CA LEU A 41 17.53 -9.05 13.05
C LEU A 41 18.29 -10.15 12.32
N LYS A 42 19.59 -9.95 12.11
CA LYS A 42 20.46 -11.01 11.60
C LYS A 42 20.80 -11.95 12.75
N ASP A 43 20.41 -13.22 12.62
CA ASP A 43 20.45 -14.27 13.66
C ASP A 43 21.82 -14.52 14.34
N GLU A 44 22.91 -13.89 13.89
CA GLU A 44 24.27 -14.14 14.38
C GLU A 44 25.04 -12.88 14.83
N THR A 45 24.55 -11.66 14.58
CA THR A 45 25.32 -10.42 14.86
C THR A 45 24.56 -9.35 15.65
N ASP A 46 23.29 -9.56 16.00
CA ASP A 46 22.39 -8.52 16.56
C ASP A 46 22.31 -7.24 15.70
N GLU A 47 22.74 -7.30 14.44
CA GLU A 47 22.63 -6.19 13.50
C GLU A 47 21.24 -6.20 12.85
N LEU A 48 20.57 -5.05 12.87
CA LEU A 48 19.36 -4.80 12.10
C LEU A 48 19.76 -4.58 10.64
N LEU A 49 19.34 -5.50 9.77
CA LEU A 49 19.44 -5.35 8.33
C LEU A 49 18.08 -4.98 7.75
N ASP A 50 18.05 -3.91 6.96
CA ASP A 50 16.87 -3.56 6.17
C ASP A 50 16.66 -4.61 5.08
N GLY A 51 15.48 -5.23 5.05
CA GLY A 51 15.05 -6.16 4.01
C GLY A 51 13.80 -5.65 3.30
N SER A 52 13.61 -6.05 2.04
CA SER A 52 12.36 -5.84 1.29
C SER A 52 11.50 -7.10 1.32
N TYR A 53 10.31 -7.04 1.92
CA TYR A 53 9.33 -8.13 1.88
C TYR A 53 7.95 -7.65 1.38
N ARG A 54 7.10 -8.65 1.12
CA ARG A 54 5.96 -8.68 0.18
C ARG A 54 4.94 -7.56 0.39
N ASN A 55 4.46 -7.06 -0.74
CA ASN A 55 3.36 -6.10 -0.91
C ASN A 55 2.09 -6.61 -0.23
N GLU A 56 1.84 -6.16 1.00
CA GLU A 56 0.58 -6.44 1.69
C GLU A 56 -0.44 -5.34 1.36
N PRO A 57 -1.69 -5.72 1.05
CA PRO A 57 -2.74 -4.75 0.78
C PRO A 57 -3.19 -4.08 2.08
N PHE A 58 -3.43 -2.78 2.01
CA PHE A 58 -4.21 -2.07 3.03
C PHE A 58 -5.69 -2.09 2.63
N SER A 59 -6.59 -2.42 3.55
CA SER A 59 -8.02 -2.44 3.27
C SER A 59 -8.84 -1.68 4.31
N GLN A 60 -9.93 -1.08 3.85
CA GLN A 60 -10.93 -0.44 4.69
C GLN A 60 -12.31 -0.99 4.35
N TYR A 61 -13.06 -1.38 5.38
CA TYR A 61 -14.41 -1.91 5.24
C TYR A 61 -15.47 -0.80 5.23
N TYR A 62 -16.52 -1.03 4.45
CA TYR A 62 -17.69 -0.18 4.31
C TYR A 62 -18.95 -1.05 4.37
N GLU A 63 -19.89 -0.71 5.25
CA GLU A 63 -21.23 -1.33 5.26
C GLU A 63 -22.08 -0.83 4.09
N ASP A 64 -21.96 0.46 3.74
CA ASP A 64 -22.70 1.09 2.65
C ASP A 64 -21.89 1.03 1.33
N ILE A 65 -22.45 0.32 0.34
CA ILE A 65 -21.86 0.19 -1.00
C ILE A 65 -21.78 1.54 -1.73
N GLY A 66 -22.74 2.44 -1.53
CA GLY A 66 -22.71 3.77 -2.11
C GLY A 66 -21.55 4.62 -1.57
N ALA A 67 -21.27 4.51 -0.26
CA ALA A 67 -20.10 5.16 0.34
C ALA A 67 -18.79 4.56 -0.18
N LEU A 68 -18.71 3.23 -0.32
CA LEU A 68 -17.57 2.53 -0.89
C LEU A 68 -17.26 2.97 -2.33
N GLU A 69 -18.28 3.07 -3.19
CA GLU A 69 -18.13 3.51 -4.57
C GLU A 69 -17.75 4.99 -4.68
N ALA A 70 -18.28 5.84 -3.80
CA ALA A 70 -17.91 7.25 -3.73
C ALA A 70 -16.43 7.43 -3.34
N ASP A 71 -15.99 6.76 -2.28
CA ASP A 71 -14.61 6.85 -1.80
C ASP A 71 -13.63 6.24 -2.81
N PHE A 72 -13.97 5.12 -3.45
CA PHE A 72 -13.18 4.58 -4.55
C PHE A 72 -12.94 5.62 -5.65
N LYS A 73 -13.98 6.34 -6.06
CA LYS A 73 -13.85 7.37 -7.09
C LYS A 73 -12.94 8.52 -6.63
N ILE A 74 -13.09 8.99 -5.38
CA ILE A 74 -12.25 10.05 -4.81
C ILE A 74 -10.78 9.64 -4.85
N TRP A 75 -10.48 8.41 -4.43
CA TRP A 75 -9.11 7.90 -4.40
C TRP A 75 -8.50 7.69 -5.78
N VAL A 76 -9.29 7.23 -6.76
CA VAL A 76 -8.84 7.13 -8.16
C VAL A 76 -8.54 8.51 -8.75
N ASP A 77 -9.41 9.49 -8.51
CA ASP A 77 -9.21 10.87 -8.99
C ASP A 77 -7.94 11.47 -8.37
N ALA A 78 -7.78 11.37 -7.04
CA ALA A 78 -6.58 11.84 -6.33
C ALA A 78 -5.29 11.15 -6.82
N TRP A 79 -5.35 9.85 -7.10
CA TRP A 79 -4.20 9.12 -7.62
C TRP A 79 -3.83 9.58 -9.04
N ASN A 80 -4.81 9.81 -9.91
CA ASN A 80 -4.56 10.34 -11.25
C ASN A 80 -3.90 11.73 -11.20
N GLU A 81 -4.38 12.61 -10.32
CA GLU A 81 -3.77 13.94 -10.13
C GLU A 81 -2.31 13.83 -9.67
N ALA A 82 -2.02 12.93 -8.73
CA ALA A 82 -0.67 12.72 -8.19
C ALA A 82 0.31 12.07 -9.19
N VAL A 83 -0.16 11.33 -10.20
CA VAL A 83 0.70 10.73 -11.24
C VAL A 83 0.98 11.70 -12.39
N VAL A 84 0.07 12.64 -12.65
CA VAL A 84 0.20 13.63 -13.74
C VAL A 84 0.99 14.87 -13.31
N SER A 85 1.12 15.13 -12.00
CA SER A 85 1.93 16.22 -11.41
C SER A 85 3.42 15.88 -11.32
#